data_AF-A0A5D9CCV6-F1
#
_entry.id   AF-A0A5D9CCV6-F1
#
_cell.length_a   1.000
_cell.length_b   1.000
_cell.length_c   1.000
_cell.angle_alpha   90.00
_cell.angle_beta   90.00
_cell.angle_gamma   90.00
#
_symmetry.space_group_name_H-M   'P 1'
#
loop_
_entity.id
_entity.type
_entity.pdbx_description
1 polymer ?
#
loop_
_entity_poly.entity_id
_entity_poly.type
_entity_poly.pdbx_seq_one_letter_code
_entity_poly.pdbx_strand_id
1 'polypeptide(L)'
;MSDPVRIILRGLTGALGGTIELVERQSSDWASVTFTGGRHRLRLRSAIDPAPLVTTIGEIDFPPRDHLVADILLGDVSASDRGWLFDVEVLTVEV
;
A
#
# COMPACT_ATOMS: atom_id res chain seq x y z
N MET A 1 -13.54 12.87 -3.89
CA MET A 1 -12.94 11.60 -3.44
C MET A 1 -11.46 11.61 -3.74
N SER A 2 -10.65 11.46 -2.71
CA SER A 2 -9.20 11.23 -2.84
C SER A 2 -8.94 9.82 -3.38
N ASP A 3 -7.95 9.63 -4.26
CA ASP A 3 -7.56 8.29 -4.75
C ASP A 3 -6.86 7.50 -3.63
N PRO A 4 -7.40 6.36 -3.15
CA PRO A 4 -6.84 5.62 -2.03
C PRO A 4 -5.38 5.18 -2.27
N VAL A 5 -5.02 4.88 -3.51
CA VAL A 5 -3.64 4.48 -3.86
C VAL A 5 -2.63 5.60 -3.58
N ARG A 6 -3.03 6.88 -3.71
CA ARG A 6 -2.13 7.99 -3.36
C ARG A 6 -1.86 8.07 -1.86
N ILE A 7 -2.86 7.76 -1.03
CA ILE A 7 -2.72 7.75 0.43
C ILE A 7 -1.78 6.60 0.84
N ILE A 8 -1.99 5.42 0.26
CA ILE A 8 -1.16 4.23 0.47
C ILE A 8 0.30 4.51 0.11
N LEU A 9 0.56 5.02 -1.10
CA LEU A 9 1.93 5.33 -1.54
C LEU A 9 2.61 6.35 -0.64
N ARG A 10 1.87 7.35 -0.14
CA ARG A 10 2.41 8.35 0.77
C ARG A 10 2.81 7.74 2.11
N GLY A 11 1.96 6.91 2.71
CA GLY A 11 2.27 6.23 3.97
C GLY A 11 3.47 5.30 3.83
N LEU A 12 3.50 4.48 2.78
CA LEU A 12 4.63 3.58 2.49
C LEU A 12 5.94 4.34 2.23
N THR A 13 5.90 5.45 1.49
CA THR A 13 7.09 6.30 1.24
C THR A 13 7.65 6.85 2.56
N GLY A 14 6.77 7.28 3.48
CA GLY A 14 7.16 7.76 4.80
C GLY A 14 7.77 6.66 5.67
N ALA A 15 7.16 5.47 5.70
CA ALA A 15 7.61 4.34 6.51
C ALA A 15 8.93 3.74 6.00
N LEU A 16 9.09 3.62 4.68
CA LEU A 16 10.31 3.10 4.06
C LEU A 16 11.48 4.10 4.14
N GLY A 17 11.18 5.40 4.25
CA GLY A 17 12.19 6.45 4.27
C GLY A 17 12.81 6.75 2.90
N GLY A 18 12.10 6.45 1.82
CA GLY A 18 12.60 6.65 0.45
C GLY A 18 11.51 6.59 -0.61
N THR A 19 11.87 6.96 -1.83
CA THR A 19 10.95 6.99 -2.96
C THR A 19 10.46 5.59 -3.33
N ILE A 20 9.16 5.50 -3.62
CA ILE A 20 8.51 4.30 -4.16
C ILE A 20 7.93 4.64 -5.53
N GLU A 21 8.21 3.79 -6.51
CA GLU A 21 7.61 3.82 -7.84
C GLU A 21 6.47 2.80 -7.90
N LEU A 22 5.31 3.20 -8.42
CA LEU A 22 4.21 2.30 -8.72
C LEU A 22 4.45 1.64 -10.08
N VAL A 23 4.65 0.32 -10.08
CA VAL A 23 4.90 -0.47 -11.30
C VAL A 23 3.58 -0.98 -11.87
N GLU A 24 2.74 -1.59 -11.03
CA GLU A 24 1.42 -2.10 -11.43
C GLU A 24 0.37 -1.81 -10.35
N ARG A 25 -0.87 -1.60 -10.79
CA ARG A 25 -2.03 -1.36 -9.93
C ARG A 25 -3.19 -2.21 -10.39
N GLN A 26 -3.77 -2.96 -9.47
CA GLN A 26 -5.07 -3.59 -9.63
C GLN A 26 -5.96 -3.17 -8.45
N SER A 27 -7.13 -2.63 -8.76
CA SER A 27 -8.13 -2.25 -7.77
C SER A 27 -9.44 -2.95 -8.09
N SER A 28 -10.11 -3.46 -7.07
CA SER A 28 -11.47 -3.97 -7.17
C SER A 28 -12.31 -3.47 -6.01
N ASP A 29 -13.61 -3.35 -6.23
CA ASP A 29 -14.54 -3.01 -5.16
C ASP A 29 -14.49 -4.09 -4.07
N TRP A 30 -14.55 -3.64 -2.82
CA TRP A 30 -14.63 -4.50 -1.65
C TRP A 30 -15.64 -3.90 -0.69
N ALA A 31 -16.78 -4.56 -0.55
CA ALA A 31 -17.92 -4.04 0.21
C ALA A 31 -18.64 -5.15 0.97
N SER A 32 -19.37 -4.74 2.00
CA SER A 32 -20.30 -5.56 2.77
C SER A 32 -21.59 -4.78 3.03
N VAL A 33 -22.51 -5.34 3.82
CA VAL A 33 -23.72 -4.63 4.27
C VAL A 33 -23.38 -3.38 5.09
N THR A 34 -22.25 -3.37 5.78
CA THR A 34 -21.86 -2.32 6.74
C THR A 34 -20.81 -1.35 6.24
N PHE A 35 -20.21 -1.56 5.06
CA PHE A 35 -19.18 -0.68 4.53
C PHE A 35 -19.03 -0.79 3.00
N THR A 36 -18.55 0.29 2.40
CA THR A 36 -18.02 0.35 1.03
C THR A 36 -16.53 0.62 1.07
N GLY A 37 -15.81 0.14 0.06
CA GLY A 37 -14.36 0.12 0.11
C GLY A 37 -13.71 -0.48 -1.13
N GLY A 38 -12.41 -0.73 -1.03
CA GLY A 38 -11.59 -1.22 -2.11
C GLY A 38 -10.54 -2.22 -1.66
N ARG A 39 -10.24 -3.20 -2.51
CA ARG A 39 -9.04 -4.04 -2.42
C ARG A 39 -8.05 -3.58 -3.47
N HIS A 40 -6.84 -3.30 -3.04
CA HIS A 40 -5.76 -2.77 -3.88
C HIS A 40 -4.57 -3.71 -3.84
N ARG A 41 -4.17 -4.22 -5.00
CA ARG A 41 -2.92 -4.96 -5.19
C ARG A 41 -1.97 -4.10 -5.99
N LEU A 42 -0.85 -3.76 -5.39
CA LEU A 42 0.14 -2.85 -5.95
C LEU A 42 1.46 -3.59 -6.09
N ARG A 43 2.08 -3.50 -7.27
CA ARG A 43 3.49 -3.85 -7.44
C ARG A 43 4.31 -2.59 -7.40
N LEU A 44 5.29 -2.56 -6.53
CA LEU A 44 6.06 -1.37 -6.18
C LEU A 44 7.55 -1.61 -6.41
N ARG A 45 8.29 -0.53 -6.66
CA ARG A 45 9.75 -0.54 -6.73
C ARG A 45 10.35 0.49 -5.79
N SER A 46 11.43 0.13 -5.11
CA SER A 46 12.25 1.08 -4.35
C SER A 46 13.73 0.75 -4.43
N ALA A 47 14.59 1.74 -4.22
CA ALA A 47 16.02 1.52 -4.03
C ALA A 47 16.33 0.94 -2.63
N ILE A 48 15.42 1.12 -1.66
CA ILE A 48 15.55 0.66 -0.28
C ILE A 48 14.91 -0.73 -0.16
N ASP A 49 15.55 -1.61 0.61
CA ASP A 49 15.00 -2.94 0.93
C ASP A 49 13.71 -2.80 1.76
N PRO A 50 12.55 -3.27 1.25
CA PRO A 50 11.28 -3.17 1.95
C PRO A 50 11.05 -4.31 2.95
N ALA A 51 11.91 -5.34 2.99
CA ALA A 51 11.73 -6.50 3.87
C ALA A 51 11.52 -6.13 5.36
N PRO A 52 12.19 -5.11 5.93
CA PRO A 52 11.94 -4.69 7.32
C PRO A 52 10.51 -4.18 7.57
N LEU A 53 9.78 -3.72 6.55
CA LEU A 53 8.40 -3.29 6.72
C LEU A 53 7.48 -4.42 7.17
N VAL A 54 7.82 -5.69 6.95
CA VAL A 54 6.96 -6.83 7.31
C VAL A 54 6.54 -6.81 8.79
N THR A 55 7.38 -6.27 9.68
CA THR A 55 7.10 -6.21 11.12
C THR A 55 6.38 -4.93 11.54
N THR A 56 6.35 -3.89 10.70
CA THR A 56 5.81 -2.56 11.05
C THR A 56 4.71 -2.08 10.11
N ILE A 57 4.38 -2.81 9.04
CA ILE A 57 3.50 -2.33 7.97
C ILE A 57 2.08 -2.05 8.47
N GLY A 58 1.60 -2.83 9.45
CA GLY A 58 0.30 -2.61 10.10
C GLY A 58 0.26 -1.42 11.06
N GLU A 59 1.42 -0.84 11.39
CA GLU A 59 1.55 0.32 12.29
C GLU A 59 1.70 1.64 11.52
N ILE A 60 1.73 1.59 10.18
CA ILE A 60 1.89 2.79 9.35
C ILE A 60 0.69 3.71 9.53
N ASP A 61 0.97 4.95 9.95
CA ASP A 61 -0.05 6.00 10.01
C ASP A 61 -0.37 6.50 8.60
N PHE A 62 -1.56 6.12 8.11
CA PHE A 62 -2.10 6.60 6.85
C PHE A 62 -2.97 7.84 7.09
N PRO A 63 -2.62 9.01 6.54
CA PRO A 63 -3.37 10.22 6.80
C PRO A 63 -4.82 10.09 6.31
N PRO A 64 -5.83 10.36 7.16
CA PRO A 64 -7.23 10.18 6.80
C PRO A 64 -7.62 11.13 5.67
N ARG A 65 -8.11 10.59 4.55
CA ARG A 65 -8.62 11.35 3.40
C ARG A 65 -9.74 10.58 2.70
N ASP A 66 -10.96 10.69 3.23
CA ASP A 66 -12.17 9.99 2.77
C ASP A 66 -12.06 8.45 2.75
N HIS A 67 -10.93 7.90 3.18
CA HIS A 67 -10.59 6.48 3.17
C HIS A 67 -9.78 6.15 4.42
N LEU A 68 -10.08 5.00 5.01
CA LEU A 68 -9.35 4.38 6.10
C LEU A 68 -8.70 3.09 5.59
N VAL A 69 -7.42 2.87 5.89
CA VAL A 69 -6.75 1.59 5.64
C VAL A 69 -7.19 0.61 6.74
N ALA A 70 -7.96 -0.40 6.34
CA ALA A 70 -8.50 -1.41 7.25
C ALA A 70 -7.53 -2.57 7.47
N ASP A 71 -6.77 -2.93 6.42
CA ASP A 71 -5.75 -3.98 6.47
C ASP A 71 -4.67 -3.71 5.41
N ILE A 72 -3.46 -4.20 5.67
CA ILE A 72 -2.32 -4.09 4.76
C ILE A 72 -1.36 -5.25 4.93
N LEU A 73 -0.92 -5.82 3.81
CA LEU A 73 -0.01 -6.96 3.76
C LEU A 73 1.15 -6.65 2.81
N LEU A 74 2.37 -7.00 3.25
CA LEU A 74 3.54 -7.08 2.39
C LEU A 74 3.58 -8.47 1.75
N GLY A 75 3.59 -8.52 0.42
CA GLY A 75 3.65 -9.74 -0.38
C GLY A 75 5.08 -10.14 -0.72
N ASP A 76 5.25 -10.65 -1.94
CA ASP A 76 6.56 -11.05 -2.46
C ASP A 76 7.54 -9.87 -2.43
N VAL A 77 8.79 -10.14 -2.10
CA VAL A 77 9.90 -9.18 -2.11
C VAL A 77 11.05 -9.82 -2.87
N SER A 78 11.49 -9.18 -3.94
CA SER A 78 12.56 -9.68 -4.79
C SER A 78 13.51 -8.57 -5.23
N ALA A 79 14.79 -8.91 -5.33
CA ALA A 79 15.79 -8.02 -5.91
C ALA A 79 15.60 -7.92 -7.43
N SER A 80 15.90 -6.75 -7.99
CA SER A 80 15.87 -6.43 -9.42
C SER A 80 17.09 -5.61 -9.81
N ASP A 81 17.29 -5.42 -11.11
CA ASP A 81 18.35 -4.55 -11.67
C ASP A 81 18.24 -3.08 -11.23
N ARG A 82 17.05 -2.66 -10.78
CA ARG A 82 16.72 -1.28 -10.38
C ARG A 82 16.40 -1.10 -8.90
N GLY A 83 16.83 -2.04 -8.04
CA GLY A 83 16.53 -2.06 -6.61
C GLY A 83 15.60 -3.22 -6.26
N TRP A 84 14.63 -3.01 -5.38
CA TRP A 84 13.71 -4.02 -4.90
C TRP A 84 12.33 -3.88 -5.54
N LEU A 85 11.78 -5.00 -5.97
CA LEU A 85 10.38 -5.14 -6.34
C LEU A 85 9.63 -5.79 -5.19
N PHE A 86 8.46 -5.26 -4.87
CA PHE A 86 7.64 -5.82 -3.81
C PHE A 86 6.15 -5.62 -4.06
N ASP A 87 5.35 -6.55 -3.57
CA ASP A 87 3.90 -6.48 -3.65
C ASP A 87 3.30 -5.97 -2.34
N VAL A 88 2.24 -5.18 -2.45
CA VAL A 88 1.44 -4.75 -1.31
C VAL A 88 -0.02 -5.00 -1.63
N GLU A 89 -0.73 -5.63 -0.70
CA GLU A 89 -2.18 -5.70 -0.71
C GLU A 89 -2.77 -4.81 0.39
N VAL A 90 -3.73 -3.95 0.04
CA VAL A 90 -4.39 -3.04 0.98
C VAL A 90 -5.89 -3.14 0.85
N LEU A 91 -6.56 -3.16 2.00
CA LEU A 91 -8.01 -3.01 2.10
C LEU A 91 -8.33 -1.61 2.63
N THR A 92 -9.22 -0.89 1.96
CA THR A 92 -9.68 0.43 2.39
C THR A 92 -11.18 0.47 2.57
N VAL A 93 -11.65 1.28 3.51
CA VAL A 93 -13.06 1.61 3.74
C VAL A 93 -13.28 3.10 3.50
N GLU A 94 -14.36 3.47 2.83
CA GLU A 94 -14.77 4.87 2.63
C GLU A 94 -15.34 5.47 3.94
N VAL A 95 -14.98 6.71 4.25
CA VAL A 95 -15.40 7.45 5.47
C VAL A 95 -15.92 8.83 5.16
#